data_AF-A0A3D4PUB4-F1
#
_entry.id   AF-A0A3D4PUB4-F1
#
_cell.length_a   1.000
_cell.length_b   1.000
_cell.length_c   1.000
_cell.angle_alpha   90.00
_cell.angle_beta   90.00
_cell.angle_gamma   90.00
#
_symmetry.space_group_name_H-M   'P 1'
#
loop_
_entity.id
_entity.type
_entity.pdbx_description
1 polymer ?
#
loop_
_entity_poly.entity_id
_entity_poly.type
_entity_poly.pdbx_seq_one_letter_code
_entity_poly.pdbx_strand_id
1 'polypeptide(L)'
;MCQGAGPYRGATIPLLSHLRDDSAPKQDFGLYNALAVMAYLLRSISGHSEWAGRLREIVDGFPSVPFLGIDSMGFAEGWDQHELW
;
A
#
# COMPACT_ATOMS: atom_id res chain seq x y z
N MET A 1 -30.34 0.73 30.81
CA MET A 1 -30.27 -0.68 30.39
C MET A 1 -29.90 -0.72 28.92
N CYS A 2 -29.07 -1.69 28.53
CA CYS A 2 -27.94 -1.54 27.60
C CYS A 2 -28.25 -1.68 26.11
N GLN A 3 -27.49 -0.93 25.29
CA GLN A 3 -26.71 -1.43 24.14
C GLN A 3 -25.88 -0.23 23.61
N GLY A 4 -24.59 -0.10 23.91
CA GLY A 4 -23.56 -1.08 23.59
C GLY A 4 -23.20 -1.00 22.09
N ALA A 5 -22.95 0.21 21.57
CA ALA A 5 -22.41 0.36 20.23
C ALA A 5 -21.04 -0.34 20.17
N GLY A 6 -20.99 -1.44 19.42
CA GLY A 6 -19.80 -2.27 19.24
C GLY A 6 -18.63 -1.47 18.68
N PRO A 7 -17.40 -2.03 18.74
CA PRO A 7 -16.21 -1.29 18.39
C PRO A 7 -16.34 -0.83 16.94
N TYR A 8 -16.05 0.44 16.68
CA TYR A 8 -15.83 0.95 15.34
C TYR A 8 -14.64 0.18 14.74
N ARG A 9 -14.90 -1.03 14.20
CA ARG A 9 -14.01 -1.67 13.23
C ARG A 9 -13.99 -0.70 12.06
N GLY A 10 -12.96 0.15 12.03
CA GLY A 10 -12.81 1.22 11.06
C GLY A 10 -13.18 0.73 9.66
N ALA A 11 -13.92 1.55 8.94
CA ALA A 11 -14.35 1.27 7.58
C ALA A 11 -13.18 0.66 6.80
N THR A 12 -13.33 -0.61 6.42
CA THR A 12 -12.26 -1.34 5.74
C THR A 12 -12.33 -0.90 4.28
N ILE A 13 -11.35 -0.12 3.84
CA ILE A 13 -11.21 0.28 2.45
C ILE A 13 -10.68 -0.94 1.69
N PRO A 14 -11.46 -1.59 0.80
CA PRO A 14 -11.05 -2.85 0.17
C PRO A 14 -9.72 -2.75 -0.57
N LEU A 15 -9.49 -1.62 -1.26
CA LEU A 15 -8.24 -1.34 -1.98
C LEU A 15 -6.99 -1.24 -1.09
N LEU A 16 -7.16 -0.91 0.19
CA LEU A 16 -6.07 -0.80 1.17
C LEU A 16 -6.03 -1.97 2.16
N SER A 17 -6.86 -2.99 1.93
CA SER A 17 -6.96 -4.15 2.84
C SER A 17 -5.64 -4.92 2.97
N HIS A 18 -4.85 -4.96 1.90
CA HIS A 18 -3.54 -5.61 1.85
C HIS A 18 -2.50 -4.96 2.79
N LEU A 19 -2.68 -3.68 3.19
CA LEU A 19 -1.79 -3.01 4.16
C LEU A 19 -1.90 -3.56 5.58
N ARG A 20 -2.92 -4.39 5.86
CA ARG A 20 -3.17 -4.98 7.19
C ARG A 20 -2.62 -6.40 7.33
N ASP A 21 -2.01 -6.95 6.28
CA ASP A 21 -1.43 -8.28 6.34
C ASP A 21 -0.23 -8.29 7.31
N ASP A 22 -0.38 -9.00 8.42
CA ASP A 22 0.63 -9.13 9.48
C ASP A 22 1.89 -9.90 9.02
N SER A 23 1.87 -10.44 7.79
CA SER A 23 3.00 -11.09 7.12
C SER A 23 4.04 -10.09 6.61
N ALA A 24 3.68 -8.81 6.47
CA ALA A 24 4.64 -7.75 6.21
C ALA A 24 5.49 -7.46 7.46
N PRO A 25 6.82 -7.25 7.35
CA PRO A 25 7.66 -6.96 8.50
C PRO A 25 7.05 -5.81 9.30
N LYS A 26 6.68 -6.11 10.56
CA LYS A 26 5.98 -5.23 11.51
C LYS A 26 6.84 -4.07 12.01
N GLN A 27 7.84 -3.66 11.24
CA GLN A 27 8.81 -2.63 11.58
C GLN A 27 8.56 -1.43 10.65
N ASP A 28 7.70 -0.55 11.16
CA ASP A 28 7.60 0.88 10.84
C ASP A 28 7.24 1.27 9.41
N PHE A 29 5.95 1.54 9.16
CA PHE A 29 5.43 2.37 8.06
C PHE A 29 6.35 2.44 6.83
N GLY A 30 6.52 1.30 6.16
CA GLY A 30 7.36 1.21 4.96
C GLY A 30 6.89 2.20 3.90
N LEU A 31 7.83 2.67 3.08
CA LEU A 31 7.56 3.55 1.94
C LEU A 31 6.37 3.05 1.11
N TYR A 32 6.24 1.73 0.96
CA TYR A 32 5.08 1.08 0.33
C TYR A 32 3.71 1.53 0.89
N ASN A 33 3.55 1.57 2.21
CA ASN A 33 2.27 1.95 2.84
C ASN A 33 1.91 3.40 2.51
N ALA A 34 2.89 4.30 2.56
CA ALA A 34 2.68 5.70 2.20
C ALA A 34 2.32 5.85 0.72
N LEU A 35 3.00 5.11 -0.16
CA LEU A 35 2.73 5.10 -1.59
C LEU A 35 1.33 4.55 -1.91
N ALA A 36 0.90 3.48 -1.25
CA ALA A 36 -0.44 2.90 -1.42
C ALA A 36 -1.55 3.87 -1.00
N VAL A 37 -1.37 4.58 0.12
CA VAL A 37 -2.33 5.62 0.55
C VAL A 37 -2.38 6.76 -0.47
N MET A 38 -1.22 7.20 -0.98
CA MET A 38 -1.18 8.24 -2.03
C MET A 38 -1.84 7.78 -3.34
N ALA A 39 -1.59 6.54 -3.78
CA ALA A 39 -2.25 5.95 -4.94
C ALA A 39 -3.78 6.01 -4.80
N TYR A 40 -4.28 5.60 -3.63
CA TYR A 40 -5.72 5.61 -3.34
C TYR A 40 -6.30 7.02 -3.35
N LEU A 41 -5.65 7.98 -2.70
CA LEU A 41 -6.11 9.37 -2.68
C LEU A 41 -6.13 9.98 -4.08
N LEU A 42 -5.07 9.76 -4.88
CA LEU A 42 -5.01 10.26 -6.24
C LEU A 42 -6.04 9.61 -7.15
N ARG A 43 -6.29 8.29 -7.03
CA ARG A 43 -7.38 7.61 -7.75
C ARG A 43 -8.76 8.13 -7.34
N SER A 44 -8.95 8.44 -6.06
CA SER A 44 -10.22 8.94 -5.53
C SER A 44 -10.51 10.39 -5.93
N ILE A 45 -9.48 11.23 -6.06
CA ILE A 45 -9.63 12.66 -6.38
C ILE A 45 -9.59 12.88 -7.89
N SER A 46 -8.74 12.13 -8.59
CA SER A 46 -8.55 12.16 -10.04
C SER A 46 -8.66 10.74 -10.61
N GLY A 47 -9.84 10.38 -11.13
CA GLY A 47 -10.13 9.02 -11.61
C GLY A 47 -9.30 8.53 -12.81
N HIS A 48 -8.39 9.35 -13.34
CA HIS A 48 -7.48 9.04 -14.47
C HIS A 48 -6.02 9.37 -14.15
N SER A 49 -5.58 9.14 -12.91
CA SER A 49 -4.19 9.41 -12.52
C SER A 49 -3.24 8.34 -13.08
N GLU A 50 -2.32 8.75 -13.95
CA GLU A 50 -1.18 7.93 -14.42
C GLU A 50 -0.11 7.70 -13.33
N TRP A 51 -0.33 8.23 -12.12
CA TRP A 51 0.67 8.22 -11.05
C TRP A 51 1.05 6.80 -10.61
N ALA A 52 0.08 5.89 -10.50
CA ALA A 52 0.34 4.50 -10.11
C ALA A 52 1.25 3.79 -11.13
N GLY A 53 0.96 3.94 -12.43
CA GLY A 53 1.77 3.39 -13.51
C GLY A 53 3.20 3.95 -13.51
N ARG A 54 3.37 5.27 -13.36
CA ARG A 54 4.71 5.89 -13.26
C ARG A 54 5.49 5.44 -12.04
N LEU A 55 4.83 5.25 -10.91
CA LEU A 55 5.50 4.74 -9.72
C LEU A 55 6.02 3.32 -9.97
N ARG A 56 5.23 2.46 -10.64
CA ARG A 56 5.67 1.12 -11.05
C ARG A 56 6.92 1.17 -11.91
N GLU A 57 6.95 2.03 -12.91
CA GLU A 57 8.14 2.23 -13.75
C GLU A 57 9.38 2.65 -12.93
N ILE A 58 9.20 3.51 -11.91
CA ILE A 58 10.30 3.94 -11.03
C ILE A 58 10.80 2.78 -10.17
N VAL A 59 9.90 1.97 -9.62
CA VAL A 59 10.25 0.82 -8.78
C VAL A 59 10.89 -0.29 -9.61
N ASP A 60 10.39 -0.55 -10.82
CA ASP A 60 10.99 -1.50 -11.78
C ASP A 60 12.39 -1.06 -12.23
N GLY A 61 12.61 0.25 -12.30
CA GLY A 61 13.92 0.85 -12.59
C GLY A 61 14.89 0.87 -11.41
N PHE A 62 14.50 0.36 -10.22
CA PHE A 62 15.35 0.40 -9.05
C PHE A 62 16.60 -0.46 -9.27
N PRO A 63 17.82 0.11 -9.06
CA PRO A 63 19.05 -0.62 -9.37
C PRO A 63 19.23 -1.82 -8.43
N SER A 64 19.83 -2.89 -8.95
CA SER A 64 20.25 -4.03 -8.14
C SER A 64 21.46 -3.63 -7.28
N VAL A 65 21.21 -3.25 -6.03
CA VAL A 65 22.24 -2.94 -5.03
C VAL A 65 22.39 -4.09 -4.02
N PRO A 66 23.62 -4.52 -3.69
CA PRO A 66 23.81 -5.52 -2.65
C PRO A 66 23.21 -5.06 -1.31
N PHE A 67 22.43 -5.93 -0.66
CA PHE A 67 21.81 -5.69 0.65
C PHE A 67 20.72 -4.61 0.71
N LEU A 68 20.31 -4.02 -0.42
CA LEU A 68 19.23 -3.05 -0.48
C LEU A 68 18.32 -3.37 -1.67
N GLY A 69 17.14 -3.91 -1.38
CA GLY A 69 16.10 -4.19 -2.38
C GLY A 69 14.80 -3.48 -2.04
N ILE A 70 13.83 -3.54 -2.94
CA ILE A 70 12.51 -2.94 -2.73
C ILE A 70 11.75 -3.59 -1.55
N ASP A 71 12.09 -4.84 -1.23
CA ASP A 71 11.64 -5.55 -0.03
C ASP A 71 11.98 -4.81 1.26
N SER A 72 13.19 -4.22 1.34
CA SER A 72 13.62 -3.41 2.48
C SER A 72 12.82 -2.10 2.63
N MET A 73 12.18 -1.64 1.55
CA MET A 73 11.28 -0.47 1.54
C MET A 73 9.81 -0.85 1.82
N GLY A 74 9.55 -2.14 2.06
CA GLY A 74 8.22 -2.67 2.39
C GLY A 74 7.42 -3.18 1.20
N PHE A 75 8.03 -3.31 0.01
CA PHE A 75 7.36 -3.90 -1.15
C PHE A 75 7.38 -5.42 -1.03
N ALA A 76 6.23 -6.03 -0.79
CA ALA A 76 6.10 -7.48 -0.77
C ALA A 76 6.22 -8.09 -2.19
N GLU A 77 6.49 -9.39 -2.26
CA GLU A 77 6.39 -10.12 -3.53
C GLU A 77 4.97 -9.97 -4.12
N GLY A 78 4.89 -9.63 -5.41
CA GLY A 78 3.60 -9.42 -6.10
C GLY A 78 2.84 -8.15 -5.69
N TRP A 79 3.51 -7.18 -5.06
CA TRP A 79 2.90 -5.90 -4.65
C TRP A 79 2.15 -5.19 -5.79
N ASP A 80 2.62 -5.32 -7.03
CA ASP A 80 2.10 -4.71 -8.25
C ASP A 80 0.88 -5.44 -8.85
N GLN A 81 0.47 -6.55 -8.25
CA GLN A 81 -0.71 -7.34 -8.65
C GLN A 81 -1.98 -6.93 -7.88
N HIS A 82 -1.85 -6.08 -6.85
CA HIS A 82 -3.01 -5.54 -6.14
C HIS A 82 -3.77 -4.55 -7.03
N GLU A 83 -5.11 -4.58 -6.98
CA GLU A 83 -6.02 -3.73 -7.77
C GLU A 83 -5.79 -2.20 -7.64
N LEU A 84 -4.94 -1.80 -6.70
CA LEU A 84 -4.55 -0.42 -6.48
C LEU A 84 -3.55 0.09 -7.53
N TRP A 85 -2.69 -0.78 -8.05
CA TRP A 85 -1.56 -0.48 -8.93
C TRP A 85 -1.89 -0.79 -10.39
#